data_AF-A0A352SEA3-F1
#
_entry.id   AF-A0A352SEA3-F1
#
_cell.length_a   1.000
_cell.length_b   1.000
_cell.length_c   1.000
_cell.angle_alpha   90.00
_cell.angle_beta   90.00
_cell.angle_gamma   90.00
#
_symmetry.space_group_name_H-M   'P 1'
#
loop_
_entity.id
_entity.type
_entity.pdbx_description
1 polymer ?
#
loop_
_entity_poly.entity_id
_entity_poly.type
_entity_poly.pdbx_seq_one_letter_code
_entity_poly.pdbx_strand_id
1 'polypeptide(L)'
;KPYVKAQEAIQAELMSIRFTARNVERLCDTLRGQVDEVRKLERAILNIVVDKCGMPRADFVARFPGNETNLDWIQTIVADGKSYSTIVERNVPAVHELQQKLIDLQSRVVLPLKELKDVNRKMSEGEKRAREAKREMTEANLRLV
;
A
#
# COMPACT_ATOMS: atom_id res chain seq x y z
N LYS A 1 0.31 -7.88 -22.85
CA LYS A 1 -0.03 -9.30 -22.56
C LYS A 1 -1.55 -9.49 -22.75
N PRO A 2 -2.03 -10.63 -23.25
CA PRO A 2 -3.45 -10.84 -23.57
C PRO A 2 -4.40 -10.62 -22.38
N TYR A 3 -3.95 -10.87 -21.14
CA TYR A 3 -4.75 -10.59 -19.94
C TYR A 3 -5.07 -9.11 -19.73
N VAL A 4 -4.19 -8.18 -20.18
CA VAL A 4 -4.41 -6.74 -20.00
C VAL A 4 -5.58 -6.27 -20.84
N LYS A 5 -5.68 -6.77 -22.08
CA LYS A 5 -6.83 -6.48 -22.96
C LYS A 5 -8.13 -7.03 -22.40
N ALA A 6 -8.10 -8.24 -21.82
CA ALA A 6 -9.28 -8.83 -21.16
C ALA A 6 -9.68 -8.02 -19.92
N GLN A 7 -8.71 -7.58 -19.12
CA GLN A 7 -8.94 -6.71 -17.97
C GLN A 7 -9.56 -5.37 -18.38
N GLU A 8 -9.06 -4.73 -19.44
CA GLU A 8 -9.63 -3.49 -19.99
C GLU A 8 -11.07 -3.68 -20.47
N ALA A 9 -11.37 -4.79 -21.15
CA ALA A 9 -12.73 -5.11 -21.59
C ALA A 9 -13.69 -5.30 -20.41
N ILE A 10 -13.28 -6.06 -19.39
CA ILE A 10 -14.08 -6.26 -18.17
C ILE A 10 -14.28 -4.92 -17.44
N GLN A 11 -13.24 -4.10 -17.36
CA GLN A 11 -13.31 -2.77 -16.75
C GLN A 11 -14.31 -1.88 -17.50
N ALA A 12 -14.31 -1.89 -18.84
CA ALA A 12 -15.25 -1.10 -19.65
C ALA A 12 -16.71 -1.52 -19.40
N GLU A 13 -16.99 -2.82 -19.33
CA GLU A 13 -18.32 -3.33 -19.02
C GLU A 13 -18.76 -2.95 -17.60
N LEU A 14 -17.88 -3.06 -16.61
CA LEU A 14 -18.18 -2.66 -15.23
C LEU A 14 -18.46 -1.15 -15.10
N MET A 15 -17.82 -0.31 -15.90
CA MET A 15 -18.07 1.14 -15.93
C MET A 15 -19.43 1.51 -16.52
N SER A 16 -20.06 0.62 -17.29
CA SER A 16 -21.43 0.84 -17.79
C SER A 16 -22.49 0.69 -16.69
N ILE A 17 -22.15 0.01 -15.59
CA ILE A 17 -23.05 -0.24 -14.48
C ILE A 17 -23.08 0.98 -13.56
N ARG A 18 -24.28 1.55 -13.34
CA ARG A 18 -24.48 2.61 -12.36
C ARG A 18 -24.58 2.03 -10.96
N PHE A 19 -23.46 2.07 -10.22
CA PHE A 19 -23.45 1.73 -8.80
C PHE A 19 -24.15 2.80 -7.96
N THR A 20 -24.81 2.37 -6.88
CA THR A 20 -25.33 3.29 -5.87
C THR A 20 -24.17 3.90 -5.08
N ALA A 21 -24.34 5.15 -4.62
CA ALA A 21 -23.31 5.85 -3.85
C ALA A 21 -22.82 5.05 -2.63
N ARG A 22 -23.74 4.39 -1.92
CA ARG A 22 -23.42 3.52 -0.77
C ARG A 22 -22.53 2.34 -1.14
N ASN A 23 -22.74 1.72 -2.31
CA ASN A 23 -21.93 0.60 -2.76
C ASN A 23 -20.53 1.05 -3.17
N VAL A 24 -20.42 2.19 -3.87
CA VAL A 24 -19.12 2.79 -4.23
C VAL A 24 -18.32 3.12 -2.98
N GLU A 25 -18.94 3.76 -1.98
CA GLU A 25 -18.28 4.11 -0.73
C GLU A 25 -17.76 2.87 0.01
N ARG A 26 -18.58 1.82 0.11
CA ARG A 26 -18.16 0.55 0.74
C ARG A 26 -16.96 -0.09 0.04
N LEU A 27 -16.90 -0.03 -1.29
CA LEU A 27 -15.75 -0.54 -2.07
C LEU A 27 -14.50 0.31 -1.81
N CYS A 28 -14.63 1.63 -1.80
CA CYS A 28 -13.54 2.55 -1.47
C CYS A 28 -13.02 2.31 -0.04
N ASP A 29 -13.90 2.15 0.95
CA ASP A 29 -13.54 1.89 2.34
C ASP A 29 -12.79 0.57 2.51
N THR A 30 -13.22 -0.47 1.78
CA THR A 30 -12.52 -1.77 1.75
C THR A 30 -11.10 -1.61 1.23
N LEU A 31 -10.93 -0.86 0.12
CA LEU A 31 -9.61 -0.59 -0.45
C LEU A 31 -8.72 0.21 0.53
N ARG A 32 -9.27 1.26 1.15
CA ARG A 32 -8.52 2.06 2.15
C ARG A 32 -8.08 1.20 3.33
N GLY A 33 -8.98 0.36 3.85
CA GLY A 33 -8.69 -0.56 4.95
C GLY A 33 -7.55 -1.53 4.63
N GLN A 34 -7.55 -2.11 3.43
CA GLN A 34 -6.47 -2.99 2.98
C GLN A 34 -5.12 -2.26 2.87
N VAL A 35 -5.12 -1.04 2.32
CA VAL A 35 -3.87 -0.26 2.20
C VAL A 35 -3.36 0.20 3.56
N ASP A 36 -4.26 0.53 4.48
CA ASP A 36 -3.90 0.89 5.85
C ASP A 36 -3.30 -0.30 6.61
N GLU A 37 -3.81 -1.51 6.38
CA GLU A 37 -3.22 -2.74 6.91
C GLU A 37 -1.80 -2.96 6.39
N VAL A 38 -1.57 -2.80 5.08
CA VAL A 38 -0.23 -2.84 4.47
C VAL A 38 0.69 -1.81 5.13
N ARG A 39 0.25 -0.55 5.24
CA ARG A 39 1.04 0.52 5.86
C ARG A 39 1.37 0.25 7.33
N LYS A 40 0.47 -0.39 8.08
CA LYS A 40 0.72 -0.79 9.48
C LYS A 40 1.82 -1.84 9.56
N LEU A 41 1.79 -2.85 8.67
CA LEU A 41 2.82 -3.88 8.61
C LEU A 41 4.18 -3.30 8.17
N GLU A 42 4.21 -2.44 7.15
CA GLU A 42 5.44 -1.75 6.71
C GLU A 42 6.06 -0.92 7.83
N ARG A 43 5.24 -0.18 8.59
CA ARG A 43 5.70 0.60 9.75
C ARG A 43 6.21 -0.30 10.87
N ALA A 44 5.57 -1.43 11.13
CA ALA A 44 6.04 -2.39 12.13
C ALA A 44 7.41 -2.96 11.74
N ILE A 45 7.63 -3.30 10.47
CA ILE A 45 8.93 -3.73 9.96
C ILE A 45 9.96 -2.60 10.11
N LEU A 46 9.61 -1.37 9.73
CA LEU A 46 10.48 -0.21 9.89
C LEU A 46 10.91 -0.02 11.34
N ASN A 47 9.98 -0.07 12.30
CA ASN A 47 10.29 0.11 13.72
C ASN A 47 11.21 -1.00 14.25
N ILE A 48 11.04 -2.24 13.78
CA ILE A 48 11.94 -3.34 14.17
C ILE A 48 13.34 -3.11 13.59
N VAL A 49 13.46 -2.79 12.31
CA VAL A 49 14.75 -2.68 11.63
C VAL A 49 15.49 -1.40 12.03
N VAL A 50 14.79 -0.28 12.18
CA VAL A 50 15.38 1.03 12.52
C VAL A 50 15.54 1.17 14.03
N ASP A 51 14.45 1.07 14.81
CA ASP A 51 14.51 1.39 16.24
C ASP A 51 15.14 0.26 17.07
N LYS A 52 14.83 -1.00 16.77
CA LYS A 52 15.41 -2.13 17.53
C LYS A 52 16.77 -2.57 17.00
N CYS A 53 16.96 -2.62 15.68
CA CYS A 53 18.21 -3.10 15.11
C CYS A 53 19.24 -2.00 14.85
N GLY A 54 18.84 -0.72 14.91
CA GLY A 54 19.76 0.41 14.74
C GLY A 54 20.15 0.68 13.29
N MET A 55 19.41 0.16 12.30
CA MET A 55 19.66 0.49 10.90
C MET A 55 19.28 1.96 10.63
N PRO A 56 20.11 2.75 9.93
CA PRO A 56 19.72 4.09 9.50
C PRO A 56 18.45 4.06 8.64
N ARG A 57 17.49 4.94 8.93
CA ARG A 57 16.24 5.04 8.17
C ARG A 57 16.46 5.28 6.68
N ALA A 58 17.52 5.99 6.30
CA ALA A 58 17.87 6.23 4.91
C ALA A 58 18.20 4.93 4.15
N ASP A 59 18.99 4.03 4.77
CA ASP A 59 19.32 2.72 4.22
C ASP A 59 18.06 1.86 4.04
N PHE A 60 17.17 1.87 5.04
CA PHE A 60 15.91 1.14 4.98
C PHE A 60 15.03 1.63 3.82
N VAL A 61 14.81 2.95 3.71
CA VAL A 61 13.94 3.53 2.67
C VAL A 61 14.51 3.31 1.27
N ALA A 62 15.83 3.20 1.11
CA ALA A 62 16.45 2.92 -0.19
C ALA A 62 16.29 1.45 -0.62
N ARG A 63 16.30 0.50 0.33
CA ARG A 63 16.38 -0.95 0.04
C ARG A 63 15.07 -1.71 0.23
N PHE A 64 14.15 -1.20 1.03
CA PHE A 64 12.89 -1.86 1.35
C PHE A 64 11.87 -1.84 0.19
N PRO A 65 11.70 -0.76 -0.60
CA PRO A 65 10.73 -0.74 -1.69
C PRO A 65 11.01 -1.85 -2.72
N GLY A 66 10.00 -2.67 -3.00
CA GLY A 66 10.13 -3.82 -3.92
C GLY A 66 10.55 -5.14 -3.28
N ASN A 67 10.97 -5.11 -2.01
CA ASN A 67 11.30 -6.30 -1.21
C ASN A 67 10.24 -6.63 -0.14
N GLU A 68 9.05 -6.04 -0.28
CA GLU A 68 7.93 -6.18 0.66
C GLU A 68 7.51 -7.65 0.88
N THR A 69 7.59 -8.47 -0.17
CA THR A 69 7.27 -9.91 -0.17
C THR A 69 8.50 -10.82 -0.29
N ASN A 70 9.70 -10.24 -0.31
CA ASN A 70 10.94 -11.00 -0.44
C ASN A 70 11.46 -11.39 0.94
N LEU A 71 11.27 -12.65 1.34
CA LEU A 71 11.73 -13.19 2.62
C LEU A 71 13.27 -13.25 2.71
N ASP A 72 13.97 -13.33 1.58
CA ASP A 72 15.43 -13.41 1.57
C ASP A 72 16.10 -12.05 1.75
N TRP A 73 15.36 -10.96 1.53
CA TRP A 73 15.88 -9.59 1.66
C TRP A 73 16.51 -9.33 3.04
N ILE A 74 15.89 -9.79 4.12
CA ILE A 74 16.44 -9.57 5.46
C ILE A 74 17.76 -10.32 5.66
N GLN A 75 17.94 -11.48 5.01
CA GLN A 75 19.20 -12.23 5.04
C GLN A 75 20.30 -11.50 4.28
N THR A 76 19.99 -10.81 3.18
CA THR A 76 20.98 -9.97 2.49
C THR A 76 21.48 -8.82 3.37
N ILE A 77 20.64 -8.27 4.25
CA ILE A 77 21.04 -7.25 5.23
C ILE A 77 21.94 -7.82 6.32
N VAL A 78 21.70 -9.05 6.75
CA VAL A 78 22.58 -9.74 7.69
C VAL A 78 23.95 -10.01 7.03
N ALA A 79 23.95 -10.41 5.76
CA ALA A 79 25.17 -10.69 4.99
C ALA A 79 26.05 -9.45 4.73
N ASP A 80 25.48 -8.24 4.74
CA ASP A 80 26.22 -6.98 4.59
C ASP A 80 27.26 -6.74 5.72
N GLY A 81 27.18 -7.49 6.83
CA GLY A 81 28.21 -7.48 7.90
C GLY A 81 28.38 -6.13 8.61
N LYS A 82 27.37 -5.26 8.55
CA LYS A 82 27.37 -3.95 9.21
C LYS A 82 27.15 -4.10 10.72
N SER A 83 27.37 -3.03 11.47
CA SER A 83 27.21 -2.99 12.93
C SER A 83 25.81 -3.42 13.41
N TYR A 84 24.77 -3.21 12.59
CA TYR A 84 23.40 -3.63 12.88
C TYR A 84 23.10 -5.09 12.50
N SER A 85 23.92 -5.75 11.69
CA SER A 85 23.63 -7.07 11.11
C SER A 85 23.45 -8.15 12.19
N THR A 86 24.23 -8.14 13.27
CA THR A 86 24.10 -9.08 14.40
C THR A 86 22.77 -8.93 15.15
N ILE A 87 22.24 -7.70 15.23
CA ILE A 87 20.96 -7.44 15.90
C ILE A 87 19.79 -7.76 14.97
N VAL A 88 19.94 -7.45 13.67
CA VAL A 88 18.99 -7.84 12.63
C VAL A 88 18.81 -9.35 12.61
N GLU A 89 19.89 -10.13 12.65
CA GLU A 89 19.86 -11.60 12.64
C GLU A 89 18.95 -12.18 13.73
N ARG A 90 19.01 -11.63 14.95
CA ARG A 90 18.15 -12.04 16.07
C ARG A 90 16.68 -11.69 15.88
N ASN A 91 16.39 -10.65 15.08
CA ASN A 91 15.03 -10.18 14.81
C ASN A 91 14.49 -10.66 13.45
N VAL A 92 15.25 -11.47 12.69
CA VAL A 92 14.81 -12.05 11.41
C VAL A 92 13.46 -12.76 11.53
N PRO A 93 13.18 -13.62 12.54
CA PRO A 93 11.90 -14.30 12.64
C PRO A 93 10.71 -13.32 12.77
N ALA A 94 10.89 -12.23 13.53
CA ALA A 94 9.85 -11.23 13.70
C ALA A 94 9.57 -10.44 12.41
N VAL A 95 10.60 -10.16 11.61
CA VAL A 95 10.43 -9.53 10.29
C VAL A 95 9.77 -10.50 9.31
N HIS A 96 10.17 -11.77 9.30
CA HIS A 96 9.57 -12.81 8.47
C HIS A 96 8.08 -13.00 8.77
N GLU A 97 7.66 -13.00 10.03
CA GLU A 97 6.23 -13.06 10.36
C GLU A 97 5.44 -11.88 9.77
N LEU A 98 6.00 -10.68 9.77
CA LEU A 98 5.35 -9.50 9.19
C LEU A 98 5.33 -9.55 7.67
N GLN A 99 6.40 -10.02 7.03
CA GLN A 99 6.46 -10.25 5.59
C GLN A 99 5.49 -11.36 5.15
N GLN A 100 5.33 -12.42 5.95
CA GLN A 100 4.34 -13.46 5.69
C GLN A 100 2.93 -12.89 5.73
N LYS A 101 2.61 -12.04 6.70
CA LYS A 101 1.32 -11.32 6.73
C LYS A 101 1.10 -10.44 5.49
N LEU A 102 2.16 -9.81 4.97
CA LEU A 102 2.10 -9.05 3.71
C LEU A 102 1.83 -9.96 2.50
N ILE A 103 2.46 -11.14 2.44
CA ILE A 103 2.21 -12.16 1.41
C ILE A 103 0.77 -12.67 1.50
N ASP A 104 0.29 -12.98 2.69
CA ASP A 104 -1.08 -13.44 2.92
C ASP A 104 -2.08 -12.36 2.49
N LEU A 105 -1.82 -11.08 2.80
CA LEU A 105 -2.62 -9.97 2.34
C LEU A 105 -2.61 -9.87 0.81
N GLN A 106 -1.44 -9.98 0.17
CA GLN A 106 -1.32 -10.01 -1.29
C GLN A 106 -2.13 -11.16 -1.90
N SER A 107 -2.10 -12.35 -1.29
CA SER A 107 -2.88 -13.50 -1.75
C SER A 107 -4.39 -13.30 -1.64
N ARG A 108 -4.84 -12.60 -0.59
CA ARG A 108 -6.26 -12.30 -0.34
C ARG A 108 -6.80 -11.26 -1.32
N VAL A 109 -5.99 -10.28 -1.70
CA VAL A 109 -6.38 -9.18 -2.60
C VAL A 109 -6.15 -9.54 -4.08
N VAL A 110 -5.37 -10.59 -4.36
CA VAL A 110 -5.04 -11.08 -5.71
C VAL A 110 -4.46 -9.96 -6.59
N LEU A 111 -3.71 -9.06 -5.96
CA LEU A 111 -3.09 -7.91 -6.61
C LEU A 111 -1.74 -7.64 -5.93
N PRO A 112 -0.66 -7.35 -6.67
CA PRO A 112 0.61 -6.94 -6.08
C PRO A 112 0.44 -5.73 -5.14
N LEU A 113 1.13 -5.74 -3.99
CA LEU A 113 1.03 -4.66 -2.99
C LEU A 113 1.36 -3.26 -3.56
N LYS A 114 2.31 -3.22 -4.50
CA LYS A 114 2.66 -1.99 -5.23
C LYS A 114 1.46 -1.44 -6.02
N GLU A 115 0.80 -2.30 -6.79
CA GLU A 115 -0.39 -1.92 -7.55
C GLU A 115 -1.53 -1.50 -6.62
N LEU A 116 -1.68 -2.16 -5.48
CA LEU A 116 -2.70 -1.83 -4.48
C LEU A 116 -2.52 -0.39 -3.96
N LYS A 117 -1.27 -0.04 -3.61
CA LYS A 117 -0.90 1.31 -3.17
C LYS A 117 -1.11 2.35 -4.28
N ASP A 118 -0.79 2.00 -5.53
CA ASP A 118 -0.99 2.88 -6.68
C ASP A 118 -2.48 3.14 -6.97
N VAL A 119 -3.32 2.11 -6.89
CA VAL A 119 -4.79 2.26 -7.06
C VAL A 119 -5.37 3.15 -5.96
N ASN A 120 -4.99 2.92 -4.69
CA ASN A 120 -5.47 3.75 -3.58
C ASN A 120 -5.01 5.21 -3.70
N ARG A 121 -3.81 5.45 -4.21
CA ARG A 121 -3.31 6.80 -4.50
C ARG A 121 -4.18 7.47 -5.56
N LYS A 122 -4.44 6.82 -6.70
CA LYS A 122 -5.31 7.35 -7.76
C LYS A 122 -6.72 7.63 -7.26
N MET A 123 -7.29 6.74 -6.44
CA MET A 123 -8.59 6.93 -5.81
C MET A 123 -8.60 8.15 -4.89
N SER A 124 -7.59 8.29 -4.03
CA SER A 124 -7.46 9.42 -3.10
C SER A 124 -7.33 10.76 -3.85
N GLU A 125 -6.58 10.78 -4.95
CA GLU A 125 -6.48 11.95 -5.84
C GLU A 125 -7.84 12.30 -6.47
N GLY A 126 -8.61 11.29 -6.91
CA GLY A 126 -9.96 11.48 -7.44
C GLY A 126 -10.95 12.01 -6.39
N GLU A 127 -10.94 11.44 -5.19
CA GLU A 127 -11.76 11.92 -4.08
C GLU A 127 -11.43 13.36 -3.70
N LYS A 128 -10.13 13.72 -3.70
CA LYS A 128 -9.67 15.07 -3.40
C LYS A 128 -10.19 16.07 -4.43
N ARG A 129 -10.05 15.77 -5.73
CA ARG A 129 -10.57 16.62 -6.82
C ARG A 129 -12.08 16.80 -6.73
N ALA A 130 -12.83 15.73 -6.46
CA ALA A 130 -14.27 15.80 -6.31
C ALA A 130 -14.68 16.67 -5.11
N ARG A 131 -13.96 16.57 -3.99
CA ARG A 131 -14.18 17.42 -2.80
C ARG A 131 -13.85 18.88 -3.08
N GLU A 132 -12.75 19.17 -3.76
CA GLU A 132 -12.36 20.52 -4.16
C GLU A 132 -13.42 21.17 -5.05
N ALA A 133 -13.86 20.48 -6.11
CA ALA A 133 -14.92 20.97 -7.00
C ALA A 133 -16.24 21.22 -6.25
N LYS A 134 -16.62 20.33 -5.32
CA LYS A 134 -17.82 20.53 -4.49
C LYS A 134 -17.70 21.76 -3.60
N ARG A 135 -16.51 22.00 -3.04
CA ARG A 135 -16.22 23.16 -2.19
C ARG A 135 -16.30 24.46 -2.99
N GLU A 136 -15.65 24.52 -4.15
CA GLU A 136 -15.72 25.68 -5.05
C GLU A 136 -17.16 25.99 -5.48
N MET A 137 -17.95 24.96 -5.80
CA MET A 137 -19.37 25.12 -6.10
C MET A 137 -20.15 25.71 -4.93
N THR A 138 -19.92 25.22 -3.69
CA THR A 138 -20.60 25.77 -2.51
C THR A 138 -20.19 27.21 -2.22
N GLU A 139 -18.91 27.55 -2.37
CA GLU A 139 -18.40 28.91 -2.16
C GLU A 139 -18.92 29.87 -3.24
N ALA A 140 -19.05 29.42 -4.49
CA ALA A 140 -19.67 30.20 -5.57
C ALA A 140 -21.16 30.46 -5.30
N ASN A 141 -21.90 29.45 -4.85
CA ASN A 141 -23.31 29.61 -4.49
C ASN A 141 -23.49 30.55 -3.29
N LEU A 142 -22.60 30.49 -2.29
CA LEU A 142 -22.62 31.40 -1.14
C LEU A 142 -22.29 32.86 -1.50
N ARG A 143 -21.61 33.12 -2.63
CA ARG A 143 -21.39 34.48 -3.16
C ARG A 143 -22.57 35.00 -3.98
N LEU A 144 -23.47 34.12 -4.37
CA LEU A 144 -24.63 34.40 -5.23
C LEU A 144 -25.90 34.66 -4.40
N VAL A 145 -25.90 34.24 -3.13
CA VAL A 145 -26.93 34.53 -2.11
C VAL A 145 -26.58 35.82 -1.38
#